data_AF-A0A962DQR5-F1
#
_entry.id   AF-A0A962DQR5-F1
#
_cell.length_a   1.000
_cell.length_b   1.000
_cell.length_c   1.000
_cell.angle_alpha   90.00
_cell.angle_beta   90.00
_cell.angle_gamma   90.00
#
_symmetry.space_group_name_H-M   'P 1'
#
loop_
_entity.id
_entity.type
_entity.pdbx_description
1 polymer ?
#
loop_
_entity_poly.entity_id
_entity_poly.type
_entity_poly.pdbx_seq_one_letter_code
_entity_poly.pdbx_strand_id
1 'polypeptide(L)'
;MPRDKLLLLKPGFMDQGQGPCYCPSCATLEGLLGFYPQLRDALDVRYLDFPRPRAEVIAEIGTENQGLPALVLHATVPDDALRDLDVREWNGRRFLTSPTDIGRYLARTQGIGEPH
;
A
#
# COMPACT_ATOMS: atom_id res chain seq x y z
N MET A 1 -19.15 -3.22 1.97
CA MET A 1 -18.35 -2.57 0.89
C MET A 1 -16.94 -3.13 0.94
N PRO A 2 -16.25 -3.29 -0.20
CA PRO A 2 -14.86 -3.75 -0.18
C PRO A 2 -13.96 -2.71 0.51
N ARG A 3 -13.07 -3.17 1.38
CA ARG A 3 -12.06 -2.34 2.06
C ARG A 3 -10.91 -2.04 1.11
N ASP A 4 -10.25 -0.90 1.28
CA ASP A 4 -9.02 -0.61 0.54
C ASP A 4 -7.97 -1.66 0.84
N LYS A 5 -7.18 -2.02 -0.18
CA LYS A 5 -6.24 -3.13 -0.10
C LYS A 5 -4.81 -2.61 -0.05
N LEU A 6 -4.11 -2.87 1.05
CA LEU A 6 -2.72 -2.51 1.23
C LEU A 6 -1.83 -3.72 0.95
N LEU A 7 -1.07 -3.64 -0.13
CA LEU A 7 -0.14 -4.68 -0.58
C LEU A 7 1.27 -4.32 -0.09
N LEU A 8 1.88 -5.19 0.70
CA LEU A 8 3.23 -5.05 1.27
C LEU A 8 4.11 -6.24 0.88
N LEU A 9 5.42 -6.05 0.86
CA LEU A 9 6.38 -7.16 0.77
C LEU A 9 6.59 -7.82 2.13
N LYS A 10 6.62 -9.15 2.16
CA LYS A 10 7.16 -9.88 3.32
C LYS A 10 8.64 -9.51 3.49
N PRO A 11 9.12 -9.29 4.74
CA PRO A 11 10.54 -9.10 4.99
C PRO A 11 11.30 -10.44 4.90
N GLY A 12 12.63 -10.39 4.90
CA GLY A 12 13.49 -11.58 4.92
C GLY A 12 13.68 -12.23 3.54
N PHE A 13 13.41 -11.53 2.45
CA PHE A 13 13.60 -12.05 1.10
C PHE A 13 15.06 -12.01 0.66
N MET A 14 15.39 -12.82 -0.33
CA MET A 14 16.67 -12.77 -1.05
C MET A 14 16.50 -11.97 -2.34
N ASP A 15 17.44 -11.06 -2.64
CA ASP A 15 17.50 -10.31 -3.88
C ASP A 15 18.84 -10.56 -4.58
N GLN A 16 18.80 -11.23 -5.73
CA GLN A 16 19.99 -11.57 -6.52
C GLN A 16 21.12 -12.22 -5.70
N GLY A 17 20.75 -13.10 -4.76
CA GLY A 17 21.70 -13.80 -3.89
C GLY A 17 22.15 -13.02 -2.65
N GLN A 18 21.70 -11.77 -2.47
CA GLN A 18 21.92 -10.97 -1.26
C GLN A 18 20.71 -11.06 -0.32
N GLY A 19 20.95 -11.08 0.98
CA GLY A 19 19.90 -11.09 1.99
C GLY A 19 20.35 -11.61 3.37
N PRO A 20 19.44 -11.70 4.35
CA PRO A 20 18.03 -11.34 4.24
C PRO A 20 17.80 -9.82 4.07
N CYS A 21 16.91 -9.45 3.15
CA CYS A 21 16.55 -8.07 2.84
C CYS A 21 15.16 -7.71 3.38
N TYR A 22 14.89 -6.42 3.52
CA TYR A 22 13.55 -5.87 3.73
C TYR A 22 13.33 -4.67 2.81
N CYS A 23 12.08 -4.38 2.46
CA CYS A 23 11.72 -3.18 1.70
C CYS A 23 11.51 -2.01 2.68
N PRO A 24 12.31 -0.93 2.64
CA PRO A 24 12.17 0.18 3.58
C PRO A 24 10.78 0.83 3.54
N SER A 25 10.24 1.06 2.34
CA SER A 25 8.91 1.65 2.15
C SER A 25 7.78 0.78 2.71
N CYS A 26 7.88 -0.55 2.59
CA CYS A 26 6.92 -1.46 3.22
C CYS A 26 7.09 -1.48 4.75
N ALA A 27 8.33 -1.45 5.24
CA ALA A 27 8.61 -1.40 6.67
C ALA A 27 8.08 -0.11 7.33
N THR A 28 8.13 1.03 6.63
CA THR A 28 7.51 2.28 7.08
C THR A 28 6.01 2.12 7.31
N LEU A 29 5.29 1.54 6.34
CA LEU A 29 3.86 1.31 6.48
C LEU A 29 3.54 0.23 7.52
N GLU A 30 4.38 -0.80 7.64
CA GLU A 30 4.25 -1.80 8.70
C GLU A 30 4.37 -1.16 10.09
N GLY A 31 5.32 -0.23 10.26
CA GLY A 31 5.43 0.59 11.48
C GLY A 31 4.18 1.41 11.75
N LEU A 32 3.59 2.02 10.72
CA LEU A 32 2.34 2.77 10.83
C LEU A 32 1.17 1.87 11.29
N LEU A 33 1.05 0.67 10.72
CA LEU A 33 0.07 -0.34 11.14
C LEU A 33 0.30 -0.81 12.59
N GLY A 34 1.55 -0.81 13.06
CA GLY A 34 1.89 -1.08 14.46
C GLY A 34 1.50 0.04 15.41
N PHE A 35 1.68 1.31 15.01
CA PHE A 35 1.27 2.48 15.81
C PHE A 35 -0.24 2.66 15.85
N TYR A 36 -0.94 2.29 14.78
CA TYR A 36 -2.38 2.41 14.65
C TYR A 36 -3.02 1.05 14.30
N PRO A 37 -3.17 0.14 15.27
CA PRO A 37 -3.72 -1.20 15.03
C PRO A 37 -5.09 -1.20 14.38
N GLN A 38 -5.90 -0.14 14.55
CA GLN A 38 -7.22 -0.01 13.92
C GLN A 38 -7.15 -0.06 12.38
N LEU A 39 -5.99 0.27 11.78
CA LEU A 39 -5.80 0.18 10.34
C LEU A 39 -5.86 -1.26 9.84
N ARG A 40 -5.55 -2.26 10.68
CA ARG A 40 -5.65 -3.68 10.30
C ARG A 40 -7.09 -4.15 10.14
N ASP A 41 -8.01 -3.53 10.87
CA ASP A 41 -9.44 -3.79 10.74
C ASP A 41 -10.03 -3.00 9.55
N ALA A 42 -9.56 -1.78 9.35
CA ALA A 42 -10.01 -0.90 8.26
C ALA A 42 -9.53 -1.32 6.87
N LEU A 43 -8.35 -1.94 6.75
CA LEU A 43 -7.72 -2.27 5.47
C LEU A 43 -7.64 -3.78 5.24
N ASP A 44 -7.76 -4.19 3.98
CA ASP A 44 -7.34 -5.52 3.55
C ASP A 44 -5.81 -5.54 3.34
N VAL A 45 -5.07 -5.86 4.40
CA VAL A 45 -3.59 -5.91 4.34
C VAL A 45 -3.11 -7.26 3.84
N ARG A 46 -2.32 -7.26 2.76
CA ARG A 46 -1.78 -8.47 2.13
C ARG A 46 -0.26 -8.39 2.06
N TYR A 47 0.40 -9.45 2.50
CA TYR A 47 1.86 -9.58 2.44
C TYR A 47 2.26 -10.53 1.32
N LEU A 48 2.98 -10.02 0.35
CA LEU A 48 3.35 -10.71 -0.88
C LEU A 48 4.83 -11.06 -0.88
N ASP A 49 5.17 -12.13 -1.61
CA ASP A 49 6.56 -12.54 -1.77
C ASP A 49 7.31 -11.60 -2.73
N PHE A 50 8.63 -11.53 -2.56
CA PHE A 50 9.50 -10.66 -3.36
C PHE A 50 9.56 -11.00 -4.85
N PRO A 51 9.61 -12.27 -5.29
CA PRO A 51 9.73 -12.58 -6.71
C PRO A 51 8.61 -11.97 -7.56
N ARG A 52 8.99 -11.48 -8.75
CA ARG A 52 8.04 -11.13 -9.82
C ARG A 52 7.88 -12.33 -10.77
N PRO A 53 6.74 -12.51 -11.46
CA PRO A 53 5.56 -11.64 -11.46
C PRO A 53 4.67 -11.83 -10.21
N ARG A 54 4.09 -10.73 -9.71
CA ARG A 54 3.21 -10.70 -8.54
C ARG A 54 1.75 -10.73 -8.98
N ALA A 55 1.20 -11.93 -9.16
CA ALA A 55 -0.14 -12.13 -9.73
C ALA A 55 -1.24 -11.31 -9.04
N GLU A 56 -1.22 -11.21 -7.71
CA GLU A 56 -2.20 -10.42 -6.95
C GLU A 56 -2.10 -8.91 -7.26
N VAL A 57 -0.89 -8.37 -7.44
CA VAL A 57 -0.71 -6.96 -7.83
C VAL A 57 -1.16 -6.74 -9.27
N ILE A 58 -0.82 -7.67 -10.18
CA ILE A 58 -1.18 -7.58 -11.60
C ILE A 58 -2.70 -7.58 -11.78
N ALA A 59 -3.41 -8.44 -11.06
CA ALA A 59 -4.86 -8.52 -11.11
C ALA A 59 -5.53 -7.22 -10.65
N GLU A 60 -4.91 -6.49 -9.71
CA GLU A 60 -5.47 -5.27 -9.15
C GLU A 60 -5.13 -4.04 -9.99
N ILE A 61 -3.86 -3.87 -10.37
CA ILE A 61 -3.32 -2.61 -10.91
C ILE A 61 -2.39 -2.80 -12.10
N GLY A 62 -2.37 -3.97 -12.75
CA GLY A 62 -1.62 -4.18 -13.99
C GLY A 62 -0.15 -4.56 -13.83
N THR A 63 0.46 -4.96 -14.95
CA THR A 63 1.79 -5.59 -14.98
C THR A 63 2.91 -4.58 -14.73
N GLU A 64 2.72 -3.34 -15.17
CA GLU A 64 3.65 -2.23 -15.04
C GLU A 64 3.72 -1.65 -13.61
N ASN A 65 2.75 -1.99 -12.74
CA ASN A 65 2.60 -1.41 -11.41
C ASN A 65 2.92 -2.36 -10.26
N GLN A 66 3.71 -3.41 -10.52
CA GLN A 66 4.03 -4.45 -9.52
C GLN A 66 4.92 -3.99 -8.35
N GLY A 67 5.34 -2.73 -8.32
CA GLY A 67 6.10 -2.15 -7.21
C GLY A 67 5.30 -2.14 -5.92
N LEU A 68 5.97 -2.36 -4.78
CA LEU A 68 5.35 -2.36 -3.46
C LEU A 68 6.11 -1.40 -2.54
N PRO A 69 5.43 -0.69 -1.62
CA PRO A 69 4.02 -0.87 -1.26
C PRO A 69 3.04 -0.33 -2.30
N ALA A 70 1.80 -0.83 -2.28
CA ALA A 70 0.70 -0.27 -3.06
C ALA A 70 -0.60 -0.29 -2.25
N LEU A 71 -1.29 0.83 -2.18
CA LEU A 71 -2.64 0.92 -1.63
C LEU A 71 -3.64 1.05 -2.77
N VAL A 72 -4.48 0.04 -2.94
CA VAL A 72 -5.51 -0.02 -3.97
C VAL A 72 -6.83 0.43 -3.36
N LEU A 73 -7.45 1.45 -3.95
CA LEU A 73 -8.67 2.06 -3.42
C LEU A 73 -9.91 1.31 -3.94
N HIS A 74 -10.66 0.73 -3.02
CA HIS A 74 -11.88 -0.05 -3.29
C HIS A 74 -13.13 0.62 -2.70
N ALA A 75 -12.96 1.49 -1.71
CA ALA A 75 -14.04 2.34 -1.23
C ALA A 75 -14.26 3.55 -2.14
N THR A 76 -15.50 4.06 -2.17
CA THR A 76 -15.75 5.40 -2.71
C THR A 76 -15.13 6.40 -1.76
N VAL A 77 -14.04 7.02 -2.20
CA VAL A 77 -13.29 7.99 -1.41
C VAL A 77 -13.67 9.42 -1.82
N PRO A 78 -13.94 10.31 -0.87
CA PRO A 78 -14.07 11.73 -1.14
C PRO A 78 -12.81 12.30 -1.82
N ASP A 79 -12.97 13.19 -2.80
CA ASP A 79 -11.83 13.74 -3.56
C ASP A 79 -10.88 14.58 -2.69
N ASP A 80 -11.38 15.15 -1.59
CA ASP A 80 -10.55 15.88 -0.63
C ASP A 80 -9.55 14.97 0.09
N ALA A 81 -9.89 13.69 0.31
CA ALA A 81 -8.97 12.70 0.86
C ALA A 81 -7.78 12.44 -0.07
N LEU A 82 -7.97 12.60 -1.39
CA LEU A 82 -6.98 12.38 -2.44
C LEU A 82 -6.23 13.63 -2.88
N ARG A 83 -6.59 14.80 -2.35
CA ARG A 83 -5.99 16.07 -2.73
C ARG A 83 -4.48 16.09 -2.50
N ASP A 84 -3.75 16.58 -3.49
CA ASP A 84 -2.29 16.74 -3.46
C ASP A 84 -1.51 15.41 -3.27
N LEU A 85 -2.14 14.27 -3.59
CA LEU A 85 -1.50 12.95 -3.61
C LEU A 85 -1.19 12.53 -5.05
N ASP A 86 -0.12 11.75 -5.26
CA ASP A 86 0.18 11.14 -6.56
C ASP A 86 -0.75 9.92 -6.81
N VAL A 87 -2.01 10.21 -7.17
CA VAL A 87 -3.01 9.19 -7.47
C VAL A 87 -2.77 8.63 -8.86
N ARG A 88 -2.49 7.34 -8.92
CA ARG A 88 -2.34 6.60 -10.17
C ARG A 88 -3.62 5.84 -10.47
N GLU A 89 -3.88 5.58 -11.75
CA GLU A 89 -5.06 4.84 -12.18
C GLU A 89 -4.69 3.75 -13.18
N TRP A 90 -5.32 2.59 -13.03
CA TRP A 90 -5.27 1.50 -13.99
C TRP A 90 -6.64 0.84 -14.10
N ASN A 91 -7.18 0.76 -15.32
CA ASN A 91 -8.47 0.13 -15.61
C ASN A 91 -9.62 0.63 -14.68
N GLY A 92 -9.69 1.94 -14.48
CA GLY A 92 -10.68 2.59 -13.59
C GLY A 92 -10.43 2.40 -12.09
N ARG A 93 -9.31 1.75 -11.71
CA ARG A 93 -8.93 1.56 -10.31
C ARG A 93 -7.82 2.51 -9.91
N ARG A 94 -8.09 3.31 -8.88
CA ARG A 94 -7.13 4.26 -8.30
C ARG A 94 -6.24 3.58 -7.26
N PHE A 95 -4.98 3.99 -7.21
CA PHE A 95 -4.01 3.46 -6.25
C PHE A 95 -2.90 4.46 -5.94
N LEU A 96 -2.25 4.26 -4.78
CA LEU A 96 -1.11 5.02 -4.31
C LEU A 96 0.08 4.08 -4.10
N THR A 97 1.30 4.52 -4.40
CA THR A 97 2.52 3.70 -4.24
C THR A 97 3.57 4.30 -3.31
N SER A 98 3.44 5.58 -2.98
CA SER A 98 4.35 6.27 -2.05
C SER A 98 3.92 6.04 -0.60
N PRO A 99 4.81 5.64 0.33
CA PRO A 99 4.49 5.55 1.75
C PRO A 99 3.95 6.85 2.34
N THR A 100 4.45 8.00 1.89
CA THR A 100 4.01 9.31 2.36
C THR A 100 2.57 9.59 1.95
N ASP A 101 2.23 9.35 0.69
CA ASP A 101 0.87 9.61 0.19
C ASP A 101 -0.14 8.61 0.76
N ILE A 102 0.27 7.34 0.90
CA ILE A 102 -0.51 6.33 1.61
C ILE A 102 -0.76 6.77 3.05
N GLY A 103 0.26 7.25 3.76
CA GLY A 103 0.13 7.75 5.13
C GLY A 103 -0.85 8.93 5.25
N ARG A 104 -0.73 9.94 4.38
CA ARG A 104 -1.66 11.08 4.33
C ARG A 104 -3.09 10.65 4.03
N TYR A 105 -3.28 9.76 3.06
CA TYR A 105 -4.59 9.21 2.74
C TYR A 105 -5.22 8.51 3.95
N LEU A 106 -4.45 7.69 4.66
CA LEU A 106 -4.93 6.98 5.85
C LEU A 106 -5.21 7.94 7.02
N ALA A 107 -4.42 8.99 7.21
CA ALA A 107 -4.70 10.04 8.19
C ALA A 107 -6.07 10.69 7.96
N ARG A 108 -6.34 11.06 6.71
CA ARG A 108 -7.60 11.71 6.31
C ARG A 108 -8.82 10.79 6.38
N THR A 109 -8.66 9.49 6.18
CA THR A 109 -9.79 8.54 6.08
C THR A 109 -10.01 7.69 7.31
N GLN A 110 -8.98 7.45 8.13
CA GLN A 110 -9.03 6.52 9.26
C GLN A 110 -8.78 7.20 10.62
N GLY A 111 -8.64 8.53 10.66
CA GLY A 111 -8.49 9.29 11.90
C GLY A 111 -7.19 9.02 12.64
N ILE A 112 -6.10 8.76 11.91
CA ILE A 112 -4.74 8.62 12.46
C ILE A 112 -3.97 9.95 12.34
N GLY A 113 -2.77 10.02 12.90
CA GLY A 113 -1.92 11.21 12.80
C GLY A 113 -1.38 11.45 11.39
N GLU A 114 -1.27 12.72 10.98
CA GLU A 114 -0.67 13.12 9.70
C GLU A 114 0.87 12.97 9.73
N PRO A 115 1.50 12.50 8.64
CA PRO A 115 2.96 12.49 8.54
C PRO A 115 3.53 13.91 8.43
N HIS A 116 4.69 14.15 9.04
CA HIS A 116 5.42 15.43 9.02
C HIS A 116 6.74 15.34 8.26
#